data_AF-A0A1J1H4Z2-F1
#
_entry.id   AF-A0A1J1H4Z2-F1
#
_cell.length_a   1.000
_cell.length_b   1.000
_cell.length_c   1.000
_cell.angle_alpha   90.00
_cell.angle_beta   90.00
_cell.angle_gamma   90.00
#
_symmetry.space_group_name_H-M   'P 1'
#
loop_
_entity.id
_entity.type
_entity.pdbx_description
1 polymer ?
#
loop_
_entity_poly.entity_id
_entity_poly.type
_entity_poly.pdbx_seq_one_letter_code
_entity_poly.pdbx_strand_id
1 'polypeptide(L)'
;MKFLYSILLNLNKILYYFLIITFSFKNNTFCFDLTLTKSERNANIIRLNKLISIKNNISRRKSEKFIKDGNVKLNNKIVINPGQHVDITKDSLKICEKKIKIENIKNLINRSKNNEYKWIVLHKPKGMICTANDEKNRKSIFSIFPNDLLEKYRFVSV
;
A
#
# COMPACT_ATOMS: atom_id res chain seq x y z
N MET A 1 -9.59 -21.96 -65.55
CA MET A 1 -8.38 -21.60 -64.79
C MET A 1 -8.58 -20.54 -63.70
N LYS A 2 -9.47 -19.54 -63.85
CA LYS A 2 -9.70 -18.49 -62.82
C LYS A 2 -10.35 -18.98 -61.51
N PHE A 3 -11.16 -20.04 -61.57
CA PHE A 3 -11.88 -20.59 -60.40
C PHE A 3 -10.95 -21.26 -59.38
N LEU A 4 -10.00 -22.08 -59.86
CA LEU A 4 -8.97 -22.70 -59.01
C LEU A 4 -8.03 -21.67 -58.37
N TYR A 5 -7.69 -20.59 -59.09
CA TYR A 5 -6.86 -19.51 -58.56
C TYR A 5 -7.56 -18.74 -57.42
N SER A 6 -8.88 -18.51 -57.55
CA SER A 6 -9.71 -17.88 -56.51
C SER A 6 -9.74 -18.72 -55.22
N ILE A 7 -9.90 -20.04 -55.36
CA ILE A 7 -9.92 -20.98 -54.23
C ILE A 7 -8.56 -21.02 -53.53
N LEU A 8 -7.47 -21.05 -54.30
CA LEU A 8 -6.10 -21.02 -53.77
C LEU A 8 -5.81 -19.72 -53.00
N LEU A 9 -6.29 -18.59 -53.51
CA LEU A 9 -6.13 -17.28 -52.85
C LEU A 9 -6.89 -17.21 -51.52
N ASN A 10 -8.09 -17.81 -51.46
CA ASN A 10 -8.90 -17.85 -50.24
C ASN A 10 -8.30 -18.78 -49.18
N LEU A 11 -7.77 -19.94 -49.59
CA LEU A 11 -7.04 -20.86 -48.72
C LEU A 11 -5.80 -20.19 -48.08
N ASN A 12 -5.03 -19.43 -48.86
CA ASN A 12 -3.87 -18.69 -48.34
C ASN A 12 -4.26 -17.59 -47.34
N LYS A 13 -5.40 -16.91 -47.54
CA LYS A 13 -5.92 -15.94 -46.56
C LYS A 13 -6.33 -16.61 -45.24
N ILE A 14 -6.98 -17.76 -45.32
CA ILE A 14 -7.38 -18.54 -44.13
C ILE A 14 -6.14 -18.98 -43.35
N LEU A 15 -5.12 -19.48 -44.04
CA LEU A 15 -3.84 -19.88 -43.44
C LEU A 15 -3.14 -18.70 -42.74
N TYR A 16 -3.15 -17.50 -43.36
CA TYR A 16 -2.57 -16.30 -42.77
C TYR A 16 -3.34 -15.83 -41.53
N TYR A 17 -4.66 -15.90 -41.55
CA TYR A 17 -5.50 -15.59 -40.38
C TYR A 17 -5.23 -16.56 -39.22
N PHE A 18 -5.05 -17.85 -39.53
CA PHE A 18 -4.67 -18.88 -38.56
C PHE A 18 -3.28 -18.61 -37.97
N LEU A 19 -2.32 -18.18 -38.79
CA LEU A 19 -0.98 -17.78 -38.36
C LEU A 19 -1.01 -16.57 -37.42
N ILE A 20 -1.85 -15.56 -37.69
CA ILE A 20 -2.03 -14.37 -36.83
C ILE A 20 -2.65 -14.76 -35.49
N ILE A 21 -3.68 -15.62 -35.49
CA ILE A 21 -4.34 -16.08 -34.26
C ILE A 21 -3.34 -16.82 -33.36
N THR A 22 -2.58 -17.76 -33.92
CA THR A 22 -1.56 -18.50 -33.16
C THR A 22 -0.40 -17.63 -32.67
N PHE A 23 -0.04 -16.57 -33.41
CA PHE A 23 0.94 -15.58 -32.97
C PHE A 23 0.42 -14.71 -31.82
N SER A 24 -0.87 -14.35 -31.83
CA SER A 24 -1.51 -13.57 -30.78
C SER A 24 -1.61 -14.35 -29.45
N PHE A 25 -1.80 -15.68 -29.52
CA PHE A 25 -1.77 -16.56 -28.33
C PHE A 25 -0.38 -16.79 -27.74
N LYS A 26 0.70 -16.45 -28.46
CA LYS A 26 2.08 -16.69 -28.01
C LYS A 26 2.68 -15.53 -27.21
N ASN A 27 1.96 -14.42 -27.08
CA ASN A 27 2.28 -13.40 -26.11
C ASN A 27 1.87 -13.89 -24.72
N ASN A 28 2.72 -14.74 -24.14
CA ASN A 28 2.83 -14.89 -22.70
C ASN A 28 3.08 -13.49 -22.13
N THR A 29 2.02 -12.79 -21.76
CA THR A 29 2.12 -11.80 -20.71
C THR A 29 2.52 -12.59 -19.48
N PHE A 30 3.82 -12.69 -19.25
CA PHE A 30 4.43 -13.11 -18.01
C PHE A 30 4.05 -12.05 -16.96
N CYS A 31 2.78 -12.07 -16.58
CA CYS A 31 2.21 -11.14 -15.63
C CYS A 31 2.64 -11.65 -14.26
N PHE A 32 3.62 -10.96 -13.68
CA PHE A 32 4.05 -11.07 -12.28
C PHE A 32 3.89 -12.47 -11.67
N ASP A 33 4.96 -13.25 -11.68
CA ASP A 33 5.06 -14.38 -10.75
C ASP A 33 4.96 -13.84 -9.32
N LEU A 34 3.76 -13.93 -8.75
CA LEU A 34 3.49 -13.66 -7.34
C LEU A 34 4.13 -14.77 -6.52
N THR A 35 5.46 -14.76 -6.45
CA THR A 35 6.17 -15.54 -5.45
C THR A 35 5.76 -14.95 -4.09
N LEU A 36 4.92 -15.69 -3.38
CA LEU A 36 4.59 -15.37 -2.00
C LEU A 36 5.91 -15.31 -1.25
N THR A 37 6.38 -14.10 -0.94
CA THR A 37 7.61 -13.91 -0.19
C THR A 37 7.44 -14.67 1.13
N LYS A 38 8.19 -15.77 1.30
CA LYS A 38 8.39 -16.45 2.58
C LYS A 38 9.22 -15.53 3.48
N SER A 39 8.60 -14.43 3.92
CA SER A 39 9.12 -13.64 5.02
C SER A 39 8.77 -14.42 6.29
N GLU A 40 9.78 -15.00 6.92
CA GLU A 40 9.71 -15.33 8.34
C GLU A 40 9.49 -14.01 9.09
N ARG A 41 8.22 -13.61 9.22
CA ARG A 41 7.85 -12.40 9.92
C ARG A 41 8.07 -12.67 11.40
N ASN A 42 9.18 -12.19 11.95
CA ASN A 42 9.27 -11.92 13.37
C ASN A 42 8.18 -10.89 13.72
N ALA A 43 6.98 -11.38 14.05
CA ALA A 43 5.75 -10.60 14.20
C ALA A 43 5.82 -9.54 15.31
N ASN A 44 6.89 -9.58 16.11
CA ASN A 44 7.14 -8.68 17.22
C ASN A 44 8.10 -7.53 16.88
N ILE A 45 8.77 -7.54 15.72
CA ILE A 45 9.71 -6.49 15.32
C ILE A 45 9.03 -5.51 14.36
N ILE A 46 8.99 -4.23 14.73
CA ILE A 46 8.32 -3.18 13.95
C ILE A 46 9.23 -1.96 13.81
N ARG A 47 9.26 -1.38 12.60
CA ARG A 47 10.00 -0.12 12.36
C ARG A 47 9.36 1.03 13.13
N LEU A 48 10.18 1.81 13.83
CA LEU A 48 9.75 2.88 14.73
C LEU A 48 8.85 3.91 14.02
N ASN A 49 9.22 4.35 12.81
CA ASN A 49 8.41 5.32 12.07
C ASN A 49 6.97 4.85 11.78
N LYS A 50 6.76 3.54 11.55
CA LYS A 50 5.43 2.93 11.34
C LYS A 50 4.64 2.99 12.64
N LEU A 51 5.29 2.65 13.74
CA LEU A 51 4.66 2.60 15.06
C LEU A 51 4.18 3.99 15.52
N ILE A 52 5.04 4.99 15.39
CA ILE A 52 4.71 6.39 15.71
C ILE A 52 3.64 6.95 14.76
N SER A 53 3.70 6.61 13.47
CA SER A 53 2.69 7.03 12.47
C SER A 53 1.29 6.55 12.82
N ILE A 54 1.17 5.29 13.26
CA ILE A 54 -0.12 4.71 13.70
C ILE A 54 -0.57 5.35 15.01
N LYS A 55 0.35 5.49 15.98
CA LYS A 55 0.01 6.02 17.31
C LYS A 55 -0.49 7.47 17.28
N ASN A 56 0.11 8.32 16.46
CA ASN A 56 -0.23 9.74 16.36
C ASN A 56 -1.14 10.06 15.16
N ASN A 57 -1.63 9.04 14.43
CA ASN A 57 -2.42 9.18 13.20
C ASN A 57 -1.78 10.10 12.12
N ILE A 58 -0.46 10.18 12.07
CA ILE A 58 0.30 11.01 11.11
C ILE A 58 0.83 10.18 9.94
N SER A 59 1.34 10.82 8.88
CA SER A 59 2.03 10.09 7.80
C SER A 59 3.37 9.52 8.28
N ARG A 60 3.88 8.48 7.61
CA ARG A 60 5.20 7.91 7.94
C ARG A 60 6.33 8.94 7.81
N ARG A 61 6.22 9.88 6.87
CA ARG A 61 7.21 10.96 6.69
C ARG A 61 7.12 12.03 7.78
N LYS A 62 5.91 12.43 8.20
CA LYS A 62 5.74 13.31 9.38
C LYS A 62 6.29 12.64 10.64
N SER A 63 6.06 11.35 10.79
CA SER A 63 6.62 10.52 11.87
C SER A 63 8.15 10.49 11.87
N GLU A 64 8.79 10.38 10.70
CA GLU A 64 10.26 10.47 10.59
C GLU A 64 10.81 11.80 11.11
N LYS A 65 10.18 12.92 10.72
CA LYS A 65 10.56 14.24 11.24
C LYS A 65 10.38 14.32 12.76
N PHE A 66 9.22 13.89 13.25
CA PHE A 66 8.91 13.87 14.67
C PHE A 66 9.93 13.07 15.52
N ILE A 67 10.43 11.95 14.99
CA ILE A 67 11.49 11.16 15.63
C ILE A 67 12.84 11.89 15.59
N LYS A 68 13.22 12.46 14.44
CA LYS A 68 14.46 13.25 14.29
C LYS A 68 14.51 14.45 15.24
N ASP A 69 13.35 15.06 15.51
CA ASP A 69 13.21 16.17 16.45
C ASP A 69 13.43 15.75 17.92
N GLY A 70 13.73 14.47 18.22
CA GLY A 70 14.08 14.01 19.56
C GLY A 70 12.88 13.72 20.48
N ASN A 71 11.66 13.74 19.94
CA ASN A 71 10.43 13.55 20.72
C ASN A 71 10.19 12.11 21.20
N VAL A 72 11.06 11.17 20.82
CA VAL A 72 10.87 9.74 21.06
C VAL A 72 12.06 9.16 21.82
N LYS A 73 11.79 8.46 22.93
CA LYS A 73 12.79 7.70 23.70
C LYS A 73 12.47 6.21 23.62
N LEU A 74 13.47 5.40 23.30
CA LEU A 74 13.43 3.93 23.35
C LEU A 74 14.35 3.47 24.48
N ASN A 75 13.83 2.67 25.41
CA ASN A 75 14.58 2.20 26.59
C ASN A 75 15.29 3.34 27.32
N ASN A 76 14.57 4.46 27.51
CA ASN A 76 15.04 5.72 28.11
C ASN A 76 16.13 6.49 27.32
N LYS A 77 16.55 6.03 26.13
CA LYS A 77 17.49 6.75 25.26
C LYS A 77 16.74 7.48 24.15
N ILE A 78 17.12 8.73 23.86
CA ILE A 78 16.54 9.50 22.75
C ILE A 78 16.95 8.84 21.43
N VAL A 79 15.96 8.58 20.56
CA VAL A 79 16.20 7.98 19.25
C VAL A 79 15.93 9.00 18.17
N ILE A 80 16.94 9.26 17.34
CA ILE A 80 16.85 10.14 16.17
C ILE A 80 16.77 9.37 14.84
N ASN A 81 17.09 8.07 14.83
CA ASN A 81 17.03 7.23 13.64
C ASN A 81 15.61 6.67 13.46
N PRO A 82 14.80 7.18 12.51
CA PRO A 82 13.44 6.70 12.33
C PRO A 82 13.36 5.28 11.74
N GLY A 83 14.49 4.78 11.23
CA GLY A 83 14.62 3.43 10.72
C GLY A 83 14.90 2.36 11.76
N GLN A 84 15.06 2.74 13.02
CA GLN A 84 15.26 1.81 14.11
C GLN A 84 14.09 0.83 14.23
N HIS A 85 14.41 -0.43 14.46
CA HIS A 85 13.43 -1.47 14.76
C HIS A 85 13.19 -1.51 16.26
N VAL A 86 11.94 -1.76 16.62
CA VAL A 86 11.45 -1.86 18.01
C VAL A 86 10.91 -3.27 18.18
N ASP A 87 11.38 -3.95 19.22
CA ASP A 87 10.79 -5.20 19.68
C ASP A 87 9.62 -4.87 20.62
N ILE A 88 8.41 -5.20 20.19
CA ILE A 88 7.17 -4.91 20.91
C ILE A 88 7.12 -5.58 22.29
N THR A 89 7.76 -6.73 22.48
CA THR A 89 7.66 -7.49 23.73
C THR A 89 8.74 -7.10 24.74
N LYS A 90 9.84 -6.51 24.29
CA LYS A 90 11.00 -6.22 25.14
C LYS A 90 11.23 -4.73 25.35
N ASP A 91 10.99 -3.91 24.33
CA ASP A 91 11.34 -2.50 24.39
C ASP A 91 10.27 -1.64 25.08
N SER A 92 10.72 -0.56 25.70
CA SER A 92 9.89 0.46 26.32
C SER A 92 9.96 1.77 25.53
N LEU A 93 8.82 2.20 24.99
CA LEU A 93 8.71 3.42 24.20
C LEU A 93 8.10 4.57 25.03
N LYS A 94 8.71 5.75 24.94
CA LYS A 94 8.14 7.01 25.45
C LYS A 94 8.05 8.02 24.31
N ILE A 95 6.91 8.69 24.19
CA ILE A 95 6.71 9.84 23.29
C ILE A 95 6.43 11.05 24.16
N CYS A 96 7.17 12.14 23.98
CA CYS A 96 7.05 13.35 24.80
C CYS A 96 6.97 13.00 26.31
N GLU A 97 7.88 12.11 26.74
CA GLU A 97 8.01 11.62 28.12
C GLU A 97 6.87 10.73 28.65
N LYS A 98 5.76 10.61 27.91
CA LYS A 98 4.67 9.71 28.24
C LYS A 98 5.00 8.27 27.80
N LYS A 99 5.00 7.33 28.76
CA LYS A 99 5.21 5.90 28.47
C LYS A 99 4.03 5.36 27.67
N ILE A 100 4.33 4.62 26.62
CA ILE A 100 3.34 4.00 25.74
C ILE A 100 3.38 2.50 25.94
N LYS A 101 2.22 1.91 26.23
CA LYS A 101 2.05 0.45 26.19
C LYS A 101 2.08 0.00 24.73
N ILE A 102 3.19 -0.59 24.31
CA ILE A 102 3.41 -1.02 22.92
C ILE A 102 2.45 -2.16 22.55
N GLU A 103 2.01 -2.96 23.50
CA GLU A 103 0.99 -4.01 23.31
C GLU A 103 -0.33 -3.47 22.75
N ASN A 104 -0.76 -2.27 23.16
CA ASN A 104 -1.95 -1.64 22.58
C ASN A 104 -1.75 -1.31 21.10
N ILE A 105 -0.52 -0.99 20.70
CA ILE A 105 -0.16 -0.73 19.30
C ILE A 105 0.00 -2.05 18.54
N LYS A 106 0.48 -3.12 19.18
CA LYS A 106 0.44 -4.48 18.62
C LYS A 106 -0.97 -4.86 18.23
N ASN A 107 -1.94 -4.62 19.10
CA ASN A 107 -3.34 -4.92 18.80
C ASN A 107 -3.89 -4.05 17.67
N LEU A 108 -3.40 -2.81 17.48
CA LEU A 108 -3.74 -1.99 16.32
C LEU A 108 -3.12 -2.51 15.01
N ILE A 109 -1.90 -3.06 15.08
CA ILE A 109 -1.16 -3.54 13.90
C ILE A 109 -1.57 -4.97 13.52
N ASN A 110 -1.79 -5.83 14.52
CA ASN A 110 -2.19 -7.24 14.39
C ASN A 110 -3.71 -7.44 14.45
N ARG A 111 -4.49 -6.35 14.48
CA ARG A 111 -5.96 -6.37 14.37
C ARG A 111 -6.50 -7.08 13.12
N SER A 112 -5.60 -7.50 12.23
CA SER A 112 -5.80 -8.43 11.12
C SER A 112 -6.50 -9.75 11.47
N LYS A 113 -6.72 -10.14 12.73
CA LYS A 113 -7.48 -11.37 13.03
C LYS A 113 -8.99 -11.21 12.81
N ASN A 114 -9.58 -10.03 13.13
CA ASN A 114 -11.02 -9.75 12.97
C ASN A 114 -11.35 -8.39 12.30
N ASN A 115 -10.40 -7.46 12.17
CA ASN A 115 -10.58 -6.22 11.41
C ASN A 115 -9.93 -6.39 10.04
N GLU A 116 -10.75 -6.75 9.06
CA GLU A 116 -10.34 -6.86 7.66
C GLU A 116 -9.92 -5.50 7.11
N TYR A 117 -8.82 -5.49 6.34
CA TYR A 117 -8.50 -4.34 5.49
C TYR A 117 -9.63 -4.16 4.48
N LYS A 118 -10.21 -2.96 4.46
CA LYS A 118 -11.23 -2.61 3.48
C LYS A 118 -10.57 -1.92 2.29
N TRP A 119 -10.83 -2.44 1.10
CA TRP A 119 -10.35 -1.88 -0.16
C TRP A 119 -11.51 -1.20 -0.87
N ILE A 120 -11.27 0.00 -1.37
CA ILE A 120 -12.24 0.77 -2.14
C ILE A 120 -11.59 1.11 -3.47
N VAL A 121 -12.20 0.64 -4.56
CA VAL A 121 -11.80 1.03 -5.91
C VAL A 121 -12.65 2.24 -6.29
N LEU A 122 -11.98 3.38 -6.50
CA LEU A 122 -12.64 4.64 -6.81
C LEU A 122 -12.28 5.07 -8.23
N HIS A 123 -13.29 5.21 -9.08
CA HIS A 123 -13.11 5.94 -10.33
C HIS A 123 -12.99 7.44 -10.01
N LYS A 124 -11.75 7.91 -10.01
CA LYS A 124 -11.40 9.27 -9.61
C LYS A 124 -12.08 10.31 -10.52
N PRO A 125 -12.91 11.23 -9.98
CA PRO A 125 -13.52 12.29 -10.77
C PRO A 125 -12.51 13.39 -11.14
N LYS A 126 -12.82 14.11 -12.24
CA LYS A 126 -12.01 15.23 -12.73
C LYS A 126 -11.96 16.38 -11.72
N GLY A 127 -10.82 17.06 -11.63
CA GLY A 127 -10.65 18.26 -10.78
C GLY A 127 -10.35 17.97 -9.31
N MET A 128 -10.29 16.70 -8.91
CA MET A 128 -9.89 16.31 -7.54
C MET A 128 -8.45 15.81 -7.52
N ILE A 129 -7.81 15.77 -6.35
CA ILE A 129 -6.42 15.32 -6.17
C ILE A 129 -6.31 14.17 -5.16
N CYS A 130 -5.28 13.35 -5.29
CA CYS A 130 -5.04 12.18 -4.42
C CYS A 130 -4.04 12.54 -3.30
N THR A 131 -4.35 13.54 -2.48
CA THR A 131 -3.52 13.91 -1.33
C THR A 131 -4.38 14.08 -0.08
N ALA A 132 -3.86 13.68 1.07
CA ALA A 132 -4.53 13.89 2.36
C ALA A 132 -4.41 15.34 2.86
N ASN A 133 -3.42 16.09 2.36
CA ASN A 133 -3.21 17.49 2.72
C ASN A 133 -2.74 18.26 1.48
N ASP A 134 -3.49 19.28 1.09
CA ASP A 134 -3.17 20.10 -0.08
C ASP A 134 -2.82 21.53 0.34
N GLU A 135 -1.76 22.08 -0.23
CA GLU A 135 -1.30 23.45 0.06
C GLU A 135 -2.16 24.51 -0.64
N LYS A 136 -2.84 24.12 -1.73
CA LYS A 136 -3.66 25.02 -2.57
C LYS A 136 -5.17 24.87 -2.32
N ASN A 137 -5.55 24.20 -1.23
CA ASN A 137 -6.95 23.95 -0.85
C ASN A 137 -7.83 23.35 -1.97
N ARG A 138 -7.25 22.55 -2.86
CA ARG A 138 -7.99 21.84 -3.90
C ARG A 138 -8.75 20.66 -3.30
N LYS A 139 -9.86 20.27 -3.93
CA LYS A 139 -10.69 19.15 -3.46
C LYS A 139 -9.92 17.83 -3.54
N SER A 140 -9.79 17.15 -2.40
CA SER A 140 -9.17 15.83 -2.32
C SER A 140 -10.18 14.71 -2.54
N ILE A 141 -9.77 13.59 -3.12
CA ILE A 141 -10.61 12.37 -3.22
C ILE A 141 -11.21 11.94 -1.88
N PHE A 142 -10.56 12.28 -0.76
CA PHE A 142 -11.08 11.93 0.56
C PHE A 142 -12.36 12.69 0.93
N SER A 143 -12.63 13.84 0.31
CA SER A 143 -13.84 14.62 0.56
C SER A 143 -15.11 14.00 -0.05
N ILE A 144 -14.97 12.90 -0.80
CA ILE A 144 -16.11 12.16 -1.36
C ILE A 144 -16.74 11.25 -0.30
N PHE A 145 -15.96 10.83 0.70
CA PHE A 145 -16.41 9.90 1.72
C PHE A 145 -17.12 10.63 2.87
N PRO A 146 -18.14 10.00 3.49
CA PRO A 146 -18.82 10.56 4.65
C PRO A 146 -17.88 10.66 5.86
N ASN A 147 -18.08 11.68 6.70
CA ASN A 147 -17.22 11.98 7.84
C ASN A 147 -17.12 10.80 8.83
N ASP A 148 -18.22 10.10 9.08
CA ASP A 148 -18.27 8.93 9.97
C ASP A 148 -17.26 7.85 9.54
N LEU A 149 -17.06 7.70 8.23
CA LEU A 149 -16.12 6.73 7.66
C LEU A 149 -14.67 7.22 7.82
N LEU A 150 -14.43 8.51 7.59
CA LEU A 150 -13.12 9.16 7.75
C LEU A 150 -12.64 9.15 9.21
N GLU A 151 -13.56 9.24 10.17
CA GLU A 151 -13.25 9.15 11.60
C GLU A 151 -13.01 7.71 12.04
N LYS A 152 -13.78 6.76 11.51
CA LYS A 152 -13.70 5.35 11.87
C LYS A 152 -12.48 4.64 11.26
N TYR A 153 -12.08 5.03 10.05
CA TYR A 153 -11.04 4.36 9.29
C TYR A 153 -9.92 5.32 8.91
N ARG A 154 -8.68 4.84 9.01
CA ARG A 154 -7.53 5.53 8.43
C ARG A 154 -7.46 5.24 6.93
N PHE A 155 -7.82 6.22 6.12
CA PHE A 155 -7.70 6.14 4.68
C PHE A 155 -6.25 6.24 4.21
N VAL A 156 -5.89 5.40 3.25
CA VAL A 156 -4.62 5.46 2.54
C VAL A 156 -4.90 5.22 1.06
N SER A 157 -4.53 6.18 0.22
CA SER A 157 -4.48 5.98 -1.22
C SER A 157 -3.12 5.39 -1.60
N VAL A 158 -3.14 4.31 -2.38
CA VAL A 158 -1.96 3.68 -2.98
C VAL A 158 -1.87 4.10 -4.44
#